data_AF-A0A4R4L230-F1
#
_entry.id   AF-A0A4R4L230-F1
#
_cell.length_a   1.000
_cell.length_b   1.000
_cell.length_c   1.000
_cell.angle_alpha   90.00
_cell.angle_beta   90.00
_cell.angle_gamma   90.00
#
_symmetry.space_group_name_H-M   'P 1'
#
loop_
_entity.id
_entity.type
_entity.pdbx_description
1 polymer ?
#
loop_
_entity_poly.entity_id
_entity_poly.type
_entity_poly.pdbx_seq_one_letter_code
_entity_poly.pdbx_strand_id
1 'polypeptide(L)'
;MVGCARWGRSRRPVSGSEPVVGDFAAGEGRRRRVRVQGDLYHPVVPPGAVYVGRQGFGLRRSPWANPFSLRKHDRAEALRLYRQWLVGQPALVDRARRELTGKQLACWCRVEDACHADVLAEIIG
;
A
#
# COMPACT_ATOMS: atom_id res chain seq x y z
N MET A 1 59.50 -22.04 39.56
CA MET A 1 58.25 -21.29 39.40
C MET A 1 58.18 -20.82 37.96
N VAL A 2 57.37 -21.49 37.15
CA VAL A 2 57.23 -21.20 35.72
C VAL A 2 56.04 -20.25 35.53
N GLY A 3 56.33 -19.11 34.91
CA GLY A 3 55.48 -18.30 34.03
C GLY A 3 54.02 -18.01 34.40
N CYS A 4 53.67 -16.73 34.47
CA CYS A 4 52.34 -16.28 34.03
C CYS A 4 52.50 -15.06 33.11
N ALA A 5 51.98 -15.24 31.89
CA ALA A 5 52.12 -14.39 30.74
C ALA A 5 51.15 -13.20 30.74
N ARG A 6 51.60 -12.15 30.04
CA ARG A 6 50.93 -10.88 29.75
C ARG A 6 49.75 -11.06 28.79
N TRP A 7 48.56 -10.64 29.20
CA TRP A 7 47.36 -10.41 28.37
C TRP A 7 46.76 -9.09 28.87
N GLY A 8 46.57 -8.00 28.13
CA GLY A 8 45.95 -7.86 26.81
C GLY A 8 44.73 -6.97 27.01
N ARG A 9 44.89 -5.63 26.91
CA ARG A 9 43.79 -4.66 27.08
C ARG A 9 42.73 -4.87 26.00
N SER A 10 41.62 -5.52 26.36
CA SER A 10 40.45 -5.63 25.51
C SER A 10 39.75 -4.27 25.39
N ARG A 11 39.86 -3.63 24.23
CA ARG A 11 39.01 -2.49 23.86
C ARG A 11 37.71 -3.07 23.30
N ARG A 12 36.61 -2.88 24.02
CA ARG A 12 35.26 -3.06 23.47
C ARG A 12 34.96 -1.89 22.53
N PRO A 13 34.60 -2.09 21.25
CA PRO A 13 33.97 -1.02 20.49
C PRO A 13 32.53 -0.83 20.96
N VAL A 14 32.18 0.42 21.28
CA VAL A 14 30.81 0.86 21.55
C VAL A 14 30.01 0.80 20.26
N SER A 15 28.90 0.07 20.32
CA SER A 15 27.82 0.07 19.33
C SER A 15 27.26 1.50 19.21
N GLY A 16 27.19 2.02 18.00
CA GLY A 16 26.73 3.39 17.73
C GLY A 16 26.49 3.65 16.26
N SER A 17 25.21 3.59 15.89
CA SER A 17 24.54 4.25 14.76
C SER A 17 25.07 3.95 13.35
N GLU A 18 24.63 2.83 12.79
CA GLU A 18 24.44 2.75 11.34
C GLU A 18 23.11 3.46 10.97
N PRO A 19 23.05 4.23 9.88
CA PRO A 19 21.82 4.86 9.46
C PRO A 19 20.81 3.77 9.07
N VAL A 20 19.63 3.77 9.70
CA VAL A 20 18.46 3.04 9.21
C VAL A 20 17.91 3.73 7.97
N VAL A 21 18.70 3.74 6.89
CA VAL A 21 18.12 3.82 5.55
C VAL A 21 17.45 2.48 5.35
N GLY A 22 16.17 2.41 5.69
CA GLY A 22 15.36 1.24 5.41
C GLY A 22 15.45 0.99 3.92
N ASP A 23 16.14 -0.09 3.56
CA ASP A 23 16.12 -0.65 2.23
C ASP A 23 14.66 -0.77 1.80
N PHE A 24 14.22 0.09 0.88
CA PHE A 24 13.04 -0.19 0.08
C PHE A 24 13.45 -1.29 -0.89
N ALA A 25 13.66 -2.49 -0.34
CA ALA A 25 13.83 -3.70 -1.11
C ALA A 25 12.65 -3.77 -2.06
N ALA A 26 12.95 -3.54 -3.34
CA ALA A 26 12.08 -3.83 -4.46
C ALA A 26 11.78 -5.33 -4.40
N GLY A 27 10.72 -5.68 -3.69
CA GLY A 27 10.17 -7.02 -3.68
C GLY A 27 9.48 -7.29 -5.00
N GLU A 28 10.19 -8.01 -5.86
CA GLU A 28 9.74 -8.62 -7.10
C GLU A 28 8.38 -9.35 -6.89
N GLY A 29 7.28 -8.77 -7.39
CA GLY A 29 5.95 -9.40 -7.39
C GLY A 29 4.77 -8.54 -6.91
N ARG A 30 4.25 -7.67 -7.80
CA ARG A 30 2.83 -7.29 -7.90
C ARG A 30 2.13 -6.64 -6.68
N ARG A 31 2.74 -5.71 -5.94
CA ARG A 31 1.92 -4.73 -5.19
C ARG A 31 1.38 -3.69 -6.16
N ARG A 32 0.25 -4.01 -6.82
CA ARG A 32 -0.50 -3.09 -7.69
C ARG A 32 -1.06 -1.88 -6.94
N ARG A 33 -0.89 -1.77 -5.61
CA ARG A 33 -1.44 -0.70 -4.78
C ARG A 33 -0.33 0.13 -4.15
N VAL A 34 -0.49 1.45 -4.24
CA VAL A 34 0.30 2.44 -3.49
C VAL A 34 -0.59 3.29 -2.60
N ARG A 35 -0.01 3.87 -1.55
CA ARG A 35 -0.72 4.81 -0.69
C ARG A 35 -0.60 6.23 -1.23
N VAL A 36 -1.69 6.99 -1.16
CA VAL A 36 -1.66 8.45 -1.37
C VAL A 36 -0.77 9.10 -0.30
N GLN A 37 0.11 10.00 -0.73
CA GLN A 37 1.07 10.71 0.12
C GLN A 37 0.54 12.09 0.53
N GLY A 38 1.29 12.79 1.38
CA GLY A 38 0.91 14.10 1.89
C GLY A 38 -0.07 14.03 3.06
N ASP A 39 -0.73 15.14 3.33
CA ASP A 39 -1.72 15.28 4.40
C ASP A 39 -3.16 15.30 3.86
N LEU A 40 -4.13 15.38 4.77
CA LEU A 40 -5.56 15.34 4.44
C LEU A 40 -6.00 16.46 3.49
N TYR A 41 -5.36 17.62 3.53
CA TYR A 41 -5.72 18.82 2.76
C TYR A 41 -4.89 18.93 1.47
N HIS A 42 -3.69 18.36 1.44
CA HIS A 42 -2.78 18.35 0.30
C HIS A 42 -2.37 16.93 -0.12
N PRO A 43 -3.31 16.08 -0.56
CA PRO A 43 -2.98 14.75 -1.06
C PRO A 43 -2.11 14.80 -2.31
N VAL A 44 -1.14 13.90 -2.37
CA VAL A 44 -0.31 13.66 -3.54
C VAL A 44 -0.48 12.21 -3.99
N VAL A 45 -1.06 12.02 -5.17
CA VAL A 45 -1.08 10.71 -5.82
C VAL A 45 0.31 10.46 -6.39
N PRO A 46 0.98 9.33 -6.05
CA PRO A 46 2.30 9.03 -6.59
C PRO A 46 2.31 9.05 -8.13
N PRO A 47 3.39 9.55 -8.77
CA PRO A 47 3.50 9.56 -10.23
C PRO A 47 3.27 8.18 -10.84
N GLY A 48 2.49 8.13 -11.92
CA GLY A 48 2.14 6.88 -12.60
C GLY A 48 1.09 6.01 -11.90
N ALA A 49 0.60 6.41 -10.72
CA ALA A 49 -0.51 5.75 -10.06
C ALA A 49 -1.86 6.39 -10.40
N VAL A 50 -2.91 5.59 -10.47
CA VAL A 50 -4.29 6.03 -10.71
C VAL A 50 -5.05 6.01 -9.39
N TYR A 51 -5.63 7.14 -9.02
CA TYR A 51 -6.48 7.20 -7.84
C TYR A 51 -7.79 6.44 -8.04
N VAL A 52 -8.06 5.47 -7.16
CA VAL A 52 -9.26 4.62 -7.21
C VAL A 52 -10.20 4.84 -6.01
N GLY A 53 -9.91 5.84 -5.17
CA GLY A 53 -10.62 6.08 -3.93
C GLY A 53 -11.89 6.96 -4.06
N ARG A 54 -12.53 7.18 -2.91
CA ARG A 54 -13.72 8.05 -2.76
C ARG A 54 -13.35 9.53 -2.92
N GLN A 55 -14.33 10.41 -2.96
CA GLN A 55 -14.04 11.85 -2.91
C GLN A 55 -13.34 12.21 -1.60
N GLY A 56 -12.34 13.09 -1.69
CA GLY A 56 -11.67 13.73 -0.56
C GLY A 56 -11.23 15.14 -0.96
N PHE A 57 -10.66 15.89 -0.03
CA PHE A 57 -10.03 17.17 -0.37
C PHE A 57 -8.95 16.95 -1.42
N GLY A 58 -8.92 17.78 -2.48
CA GLY A 58 -7.96 17.65 -3.58
C GLY A 58 -8.08 16.39 -4.45
N LEU A 59 -8.99 15.45 -4.16
CA LEU A 59 -9.12 14.19 -4.90
C LEU A 59 -10.55 13.98 -5.40
N ARG A 60 -10.69 13.89 -6.72
CA ARG A 60 -11.96 13.59 -7.36
C ARG A 60 -12.35 12.13 -7.12
N ARG A 61 -13.64 11.90 -6.92
CA ARG A 61 -14.20 10.55 -6.77
C ARG A 61 -13.87 9.72 -8.01
N SER A 62 -13.31 8.53 -7.77
CA SER A 62 -13.06 7.58 -8.83
C SER A 62 -14.32 6.78 -9.20
N PRO A 63 -14.51 6.39 -10.48
CA PRO A 63 -15.53 5.41 -10.88
C PRO A 63 -15.39 4.06 -10.18
N TRP A 64 -14.16 3.69 -9.77
CA TRP A 64 -13.86 2.42 -9.11
C TRP A 64 -13.90 2.52 -7.58
N ALA A 65 -14.33 3.64 -7.02
CA ALA A 65 -14.42 3.81 -5.58
C ALA A 65 -15.37 2.78 -4.95
N ASN A 66 -14.94 2.14 -3.86
CA ASN A 66 -15.82 1.27 -3.08
C ASN A 66 -17.03 2.07 -2.57
N PRO A 67 -18.29 1.68 -2.85
CA PRO A 67 -19.47 2.35 -2.33
C PRO A 67 -19.77 2.00 -0.86
N PHE A 68 -19.31 0.85 -0.35
CA PHE A 68 -19.54 0.35 1.02
C PHE A 68 -18.57 0.96 2.03
N SER A 69 -19.09 1.77 2.96
CA SER A 69 -18.26 2.60 3.85
C SER A 69 -17.95 1.92 5.17
N LEU A 70 -16.75 2.14 5.71
CA LEU A 70 -16.36 1.65 7.03
C LEU A 70 -17.16 2.25 8.21
N ARG A 71 -18.01 3.25 7.95
CA ARG A 71 -18.99 3.78 8.93
C ARG A 71 -20.20 2.86 9.12
N LYS A 72 -20.48 1.99 8.15
CA LYS A 72 -21.66 1.11 8.11
C LYS A 72 -21.33 -0.37 8.13
N HIS A 73 -20.12 -0.73 7.73
CA HIS A 73 -19.64 -2.10 7.64
C HIS A 73 -18.24 -2.14 8.25
N ASP A 74 -17.84 -3.29 8.79
CA ASP A 74 -16.42 -3.52 9.01
C ASP A 74 -15.67 -3.66 7.67
N ARG A 75 -14.33 -3.74 7.76
CA ARG A 75 -13.47 -3.80 6.57
C ARG A 75 -13.68 -5.07 5.76
N ALA A 76 -13.79 -6.23 6.41
CA ALA A 76 -13.92 -7.50 5.71
C ALA A 76 -15.25 -7.52 4.93
N GLU A 77 -16.32 -7.09 5.58
CA GLU A 77 -17.65 -7.02 4.97
C GLU A 77 -17.71 -6.00 3.83
N ALA A 78 -17.16 -4.80 4.01
CA ALA A 78 -17.11 -3.79 2.95
C ALA A 78 -16.36 -4.26 1.70
N LEU A 79 -15.31 -5.08 1.87
CA LEU A 79 -14.54 -5.64 0.75
C LEU A 79 -15.26 -6.82 0.09
N ARG A 80 -15.93 -7.67 0.88
CA ARG A 80 -16.77 -8.76 0.37
C ARG A 80 -17.90 -8.21 -0.50
N LEU A 81 -18.63 -7.21 0.01
CA LEU A 81 -19.70 -6.52 -0.73
C LEU A 81 -19.15 -5.83 -1.99
N TYR A 82 -17.99 -5.19 -1.89
CA TYR A 82 -17.35 -4.55 -3.04
C TYR A 82 -17.00 -5.55 -4.16
N ARG A 83 -16.44 -6.71 -3.81
CA ARG A 83 -16.18 -7.79 -4.77
C ARG A 83 -17.47 -8.25 -5.45
N GLN A 84 -18.52 -8.52 -4.69
CA GLN A 84 -19.83 -8.93 -5.23
C GLN A 84 -20.42 -7.86 -6.16
N TRP A 85 -20.34 -6.59 -5.76
CA TRP A 85 -20.82 -5.46 -6.54
C TRP A 85 -20.07 -5.29 -7.87
N LEU A 86 -18.76 -5.55 -7.91
CA LEU A 86 -17.98 -5.53 -9.16
C LEU A 86 -18.37 -6.67 -10.10
N VAL A 87 -18.60 -7.88 -9.58
CA VAL A 87 -19.06 -9.03 -10.39
C VAL A 87 -20.40 -8.74 -11.06
N GLY A 88 -21.29 -8.00 -10.40
CA GLY A 88 -22.55 -7.55 -10.98
C GLY A 88 -22.44 -6.42 -12.02
N GLN A 89 -21.24 -5.93 -12.32
CA GLN A 89 -21.01 -4.79 -13.23
C GLN A 89 -19.93 -5.10 -14.27
N PRO A 90 -20.20 -6.02 -15.23
CA PRO A 90 -19.21 -6.43 -16.23
C PRO A 90 -18.64 -5.24 -17.02
N ALA A 91 -19.48 -4.27 -17.42
CA ALA A 91 -19.02 -3.09 -18.15
C ALA A 91 -18.03 -2.22 -17.35
N LEU A 92 -18.21 -2.10 -16.03
CA LEU A 92 -17.28 -1.37 -15.16
C LEU A 92 -15.96 -2.10 -15.01
N VAL A 93 -16.01 -3.43 -14.87
CA VAL A 93 -14.83 -4.29 -14.80
C VAL A 93 -14.06 -4.26 -16.11
N ASP A 94 -14.73 -4.34 -17.26
CA ASP A 94 -14.08 -4.26 -18.58
C ASP A 94 -13.41 -2.91 -18.80
N ARG A 95 -14.08 -1.83 -18.38
CA ARG A 95 -13.47 -0.50 -18.38
C ARG A 95 -12.23 -0.47 -17.49
N ALA A 96 -12.30 -1.05 -16.30
CA ALA A 96 -11.17 -1.15 -15.39
C ALA A 96 -10.01 -1.96 -16.00
N ARG A 97 -10.28 -3.09 -16.67
CA ARG A 97 -9.26 -3.87 -17.38
C ARG A 97 -8.55 -3.05 -18.44
N ARG A 98 -9.28 -2.28 -19.26
CA ARG A 98 -8.68 -1.41 -20.29
C ARG A 98 -7.87 -0.26 -19.70
N GLU A 99 -8.39 0.40 -18.67
CA GLU A 99 -7.82 1.65 -18.16
C GLU A 99 -6.75 1.46 -17.07
N LEU A 100 -6.79 0.35 -16.32
CA LEU A 100 -6.00 0.17 -15.10
C LEU A 100 -4.98 -0.98 -15.17
N THR A 101 -5.07 -1.88 -16.15
CA THR A 101 -4.09 -2.97 -16.29
C THR A 101 -2.69 -2.41 -16.48
N GLY A 102 -1.73 -2.93 -15.71
CA GLY A 102 -0.34 -2.47 -15.72
C GLY A 102 -0.09 -1.19 -14.92
N LYS A 103 -1.12 -0.56 -14.33
CA LYS A 103 -0.98 0.66 -13.52
C LYS A 103 -0.94 0.35 -12.03
N GLN A 104 -0.29 1.24 -11.28
CA GLN A 104 -0.41 1.28 -9.82
C GLN A 104 -1.73 1.95 -9.44
N LEU A 105 -2.41 1.42 -8.43
CA LEU A 105 -3.69 1.90 -7.92
C LEU A 105 -3.45 2.63 -6.60
N ALA A 106 -3.80 3.90 -6.54
CA ALA A 106 -3.61 4.72 -5.35
C ALA A 106 -4.86 4.75 -4.47
N CYS A 107 -4.69 4.50 -3.17
CA CYS A 107 -5.72 4.69 -2.16
C CYS A 107 -5.14 5.31 -0.87
N TRP A 108 -6.01 5.88 -0.02
CA TRP A 108 -5.62 6.44 1.27
C TRP A 108 -5.42 5.41 2.39
N CYS A 109 -5.91 4.18 2.20
CA CYS A 109 -5.72 3.10 3.18
C CYS A 109 -4.24 2.86 3.47
N ARG A 110 -3.95 2.43 4.70
CA ARG A 110 -2.61 1.98 5.08
C ARG A 110 -2.21 0.78 4.22
N VAL A 111 -0.91 0.62 3.96
CA VAL A 111 -0.39 -0.41 3.05
C VAL A 111 -0.43 -1.82 3.66
N GLU A 112 -0.65 -1.90 4.97
CA GLU A 112 -0.79 -3.11 5.77
C GLU A 112 -2.25 -3.56 5.85
N ASP A 113 -3.20 -2.66 5.64
CA ASP A 113 -4.63 -2.96 5.65
C ASP A 113 -5.08 -3.58 4.33
N ALA A 114 -6.11 -4.43 4.38
CA ALA A 114 -6.85 -4.81 3.18
C ALA A 114 -7.58 -3.60 2.57
N CYS A 115 -7.51 -3.41 1.26
CA CYS A 115 -8.11 -2.28 0.54
C CYS A 115 -8.93 -2.75 -0.66
N HIS A 116 -9.87 -1.90 -1.09
CA HIS A 116 -10.65 -2.17 -2.28
C HIS A 116 -9.79 -2.10 -3.55
N ALA A 117 -8.68 -1.36 -3.53
CA ALA A 117 -7.72 -1.33 -4.63
C ALA A 117 -7.09 -2.71 -4.88
N ASP A 118 -6.87 -3.53 -3.84
CA ASP A 118 -6.34 -4.89 -4.02
C ASP A 118 -7.40 -5.80 -4.66
N VAL A 119 -8.64 -5.71 -4.20
CA VAL A 119 -9.78 -6.44 -4.78
C VAL A 119 -9.94 -6.09 -6.26
N LEU A 120 -9.89 -4.80 -6.60
CA LEU A 120 -9.96 -4.35 -7.98
C LEU A 120 -8.80 -4.89 -8.81
N ALA A 121 -7.58 -4.82 -8.27
CA ALA A 121 -6.37 -5.31 -8.92
C ALA A 121 -6.41 -6.83 -9.19
N GLU A 122 -6.97 -7.61 -8.27
CA GLU A 122 -7.17 -9.05 -8.39
C GLU A 122 -8.20 -9.39 -9.47
N ILE A 123 -9.31 -8.64 -9.55
CA ILE A 123 -10.35 -8.88 -10.55
C ILE A 123 -9.86 -8.56 -11.96
N ILE A 124 -9.13 -7.45 -12.15
CA ILE A 124 -8.74 -6.97 -13.49
C ILE A 124 -7.44 -7.59 -14.03
N GLY A 125 -6.60 -8.11 -13.14
CA GLY A 125 -5.36 -8.78 -13.49
C GLY A 125 -5.53 -10.28 -13.62
#